data_AF-A0A6A6D2A1-F1
#
_entry.id   AF-A0A6A6D2A1-F1
#
_cell.length_a   1.000
_cell.length_b   1.000
_cell.length_c   1.000
_cell.angle_alpha   90.00
_cell.angle_beta   90.00
_cell.angle_gamma   90.00
#
_symmetry.space_group_name_H-M   'P 1'
#
loop_
_entity.id
_entity.type
_entity.pdbx_description
1 polymer ?
#
loop_
_entity_poly.entity_id
_entity_poly.type
_entity_poly.pdbx_seq_one_letter_code
_entity_poly.pdbx_strand_id
1 'polypeptide(L)'
;MPPSTCEICKTARAQILRPKNHARICAPCFTSIFEDEVAETVHSTNLFQPGERVAIGASGGKDSTVLASVLKTLNDRHGWGLDLVLLSVDEGIQGYRDHSLEAVKRHSEQYGLPLKIVSYAELYGWSMDQVVAQVGKKGNCTYCGVFRRQALDRGAAMLGVGHVVTGHNADDVAETVLMNLLRGDLPRLSRATSIVTSTPSAKATKSADGEVSFTNVKRSKPLMYAYEKEIVLYAHHKKLDYFSTECIYSPEAFRGSARTLIKNLERIRPESILDVVRSGIDMAKLVPDANGNCKGACGSDQDVAAEGAEDEAAEGCGTANGKSSGGEMAEMEERLRQDEAAAANGLETEVKSKFKLLSQNAANGTGHALEFDASKNTIPIRTKQEKRSGRRQARNTAPPKQKLGQCERCGYLSSQAVCKACVLLDGLNKARPRTEIEVSDAGV
;
A
#
# COMPACT_ATOMS: atom_id res chain seq x y z
N MET A 1 -12.58 -1.76 -41.26
CA MET A 1 -11.34 -2.56 -41.18
C MET A 1 -11.69 -3.99 -40.81
N PRO A 2 -11.09 -5.01 -41.45
CA PRO A 2 -11.24 -6.39 -41.00
C PRO A 2 -10.75 -6.51 -39.55
N PRO A 3 -11.36 -7.37 -38.73
CA PRO A 3 -10.96 -7.54 -37.35
C PRO A 3 -9.50 -8.00 -37.28
N SER A 4 -8.66 -7.29 -36.53
CA SER A 4 -7.27 -7.69 -36.32
C SER A 4 -7.22 -9.08 -35.70
N THR A 5 -6.37 -9.95 -36.24
CA THR A 5 -6.06 -11.25 -35.66
C THR A 5 -5.23 -11.08 -34.40
N CYS A 6 -5.28 -12.08 -33.52
CA CYS A 6 -4.45 -12.11 -32.32
C CYS A 6 -2.97 -12.21 -32.69
N GLU A 7 -2.14 -11.36 -32.10
CA GLU A 7 -0.69 -11.33 -32.37
C GLU A 7 0.03 -12.62 -31.97
N ILE A 8 -0.51 -13.37 -31.00
CA ILE A 8 0.11 -14.60 -30.46
C ILE A 8 -0.32 -15.82 -31.27
N CYS A 9 -1.61 -16.16 -31.27
CA CYS A 9 -2.09 -17.37 -31.94
C CYS A 9 -2.30 -17.21 -33.44
N LYS A 10 -2.40 -15.97 -33.95
CA LYS A 10 -2.64 -15.63 -35.38
C LYS A 10 -3.89 -16.23 -36.03
N THR A 11 -4.67 -17.03 -35.29
CA THR A 11 -5.87 -17.73 -35.77
C THR A 11 -7.15 -17.07 -35.28
N ALA A 12 -7.23 -16.75 -34.00
CA ALA A 12 -8.40 -16.13 -33.40
C ALA A 12 -8.44 -14.61 -33.63
N ARG A 13 -9.66 -14.04 -33.61
CA ARG A 13 -9.87 -12.59 -33.60
C ARG A 13 -9.34 -11.98 -32.30
N ALA A 14 -8.61 -10.87 -32.39
CA ALA A 14 -8.23 -10.09 -31.23
C ALA A 14 -9.47 -9.42 -30.63
N GLN A 15 -9.66 -9.62 -29.32
CA GLN A 15 -10.78 -9.07 -28.54
C GLN A 15 -10.30 -8.08 -27.48
N ILE A 16 -9.03 -8.16 -27.09
CA ILE A 16 -8.43 -7.41 -26.00
C ILE A 16 -7.26 -6.59 -26.54
N LEU A 17 -7.21 -5.32 -26.15
CA LEU A 17 -6.01 -4.50 -26.26
C LEU A 17 -5.32 -4.51 -24.90
N ARG A 18 -4.15 -5.13 -24.82
CA ARG A 18 -3.45 -5.32 -23.55
C ARG A 18 -3.01 -3.97 -22.97
N PRO A 19 -3.35 -3.62 -21.71
CA PRO A 19 -2.97 -2.33 -21.12
C PRO A 19 -1.45 -2.11 -21.08
N LYS A 20 -0.67 -3.14 -20.74
CA LYS A 20 0.78 -3.06 -20.53
C LYS A 20 1.58 -2.64 -21.76
N ASN A 21 1.25 -3.19 -22.94
CA ASN A 21 2.06 -3.05 -24.16
C ASN A 21 1.23 -2.80 -25.44
N HIS A 22 -0.08 -2.59 -25.31
CA HIS A 22 -1.01 -2.41 -26.43
C HIS A 22 -1.04 -3.56 -27.46
N ALA A 23 -0.61 -4.77 -27.08
CA ALA A 23 -0.74 -5.95 -27.92
C ALA A 23 -2.21 -6.33 -28.12
N ARG A 24 -2.58 -6.67 -29.37
CA ARG A 24 -3.94 -7.10 -29.73
C ARG A 24 -4.04 -8.62 -29.63
N ILE A 25 -4.78 -9.10 -28.64
CA ILE A 25 -4.79 -10.53 -28.27
C ILE A 25 -6.22 -11.06 -28.10
N CYS A 26 -6.39 -12.38 -28.25
CA CYS A 26 -7.67 -13.05 -27.95
C CYS A 26 -7.76 -13.41 -26.47
N ALA A 27 -8.98 -13.64 -25.97
CA ALA A 27 -9.22 -13.93 -24.56
C ALA A 27 -8.49 -15.17 -24.00
N PRO A 28 -8.40 -16.32 -24.73
CA PRO A 28 -7.63 -17.47 -24.25
C PRO A 28 -6.14 -17.17 -24.13
N CYS A 29 -5.54 -16.51 -25.13
CA CYS A 29 -4.13 -16.14 -25.09
C CYS A 29 -3.84 -15.14 -23.95
N PHE A 30 -4.72 -14.16 -23.74
CA PHE A 30 -4.60 -13.24 -22.61
C PHE A 30 -4.63 -13.97 -21.27
N THR A 31 -5.58 -14.88 -21.09
CA THR A 31 -5.74 -15.66 -19.86
C THR A 31 -4.49 -16.48 -19.55
N SER A 32 -3.94 -17.19 -20.55
CA SER A 32 -2.71 -17.96 -20.37
C SER A 32 -1.56 -17.06 -19.96
N ILE A 33 -1.30 -15.98 -20.72
CA ILE A 33 -0.17 -15.09 -20.43
C ILE A 33 -0.30 -14.44 -19.06
N PHE A 34 -1.50 -14.01 -18.67
CA PHE A 34 -1.73 -13.44 -17.35
C PHE A 34 -1.42 -14.44 -16.24
N GLU A 35 -1.88 -15.69 -16.36
CA GLU A 35 -1.56 -16.77 -15.43
C GLU A 35 -0.06 -17.09 -15.41
N ASP A 36 0.59 -17.13 -16.58
CA ASP A 36 2.01 -17.44 -16.74
C ASP A 36 2.91 -16.33 -16.15
N GLU A 37 2.56 -15.05 -16.30
CA GLU A 37 3.28 -13.92 -15.67
C GLU A 37 3.15 -13.93 -14.14
N VAL A 38 1.98 -14.31 -13.61
CA VAL A 38 1.81 -14.51 -12.16
C VAL A 38 2.62 -15.72 -11.68
N ALA A 39 2.64 -16.81 -12.46
CA ALA A 39 3.48 -17.97 -12.17
C ALA A 39 4.97 -17.60 -12.17
N GLU A 40 5.44 -16.83 -13.15
CA GLU A 40 6.81 -16.32 -13.21
C GLU A 40 7.16 -15.49 -11.97
N THR A 41 6.24 -14.62 -11.54
CA THR A 41 6.40 -13.84 -10.30
C THR A 41 6.55 -14.75 -9.08
N VAL A 42 5.74 -15.81 -8.98
CA VAL A 42 5.81 -16.79 -7.89
C VAL A 42 7.14 -17.56 -7.91
N HIS A 43 7.61 -18.02 -9.07
CA HIS A 43 8.83 -18.80 -9.20
C HIS A 43 10.09 -17.94 -9.01
N SER A 44 10.17 -16.78 -9.65
CA SER A 44 11.33 -15.87 -9.58
C SER A 44 11.59 -15.36 -8.16
N THR A 45 10.54 -15.29 -7.33
CA THR A 45 10.64 -14.82 -5.94
C THR A 45 10.61 -15.95 -4.91
N ASN A 46 10.58 -17.22 -5.38
CA ASN A 46 10.45 -18.42 -4.57
C ASN A 46 9.35 -18.27 -3.49
N LEU A 47 8.15 -17.89 -3.94
CA LEU A 47 7.13 -17.35 -3.05
C LEU A 47 6.54 -18.41 -2.12
N PHE A 48 6.42 -19.65 -2.59
CA PHE A 48 5.82 -20.76 -1.87
C PHE A 48 6.78 -21.95 -1.79
N GLN A 49 6.68 -22.72 -0.70
CA GLN A 49 7.27 -24.04 -0.61
C GLN A 49 6.25 -25.11 -1.07
N PRO A 50 6.68 -26.19 -1.75
CA PRO A 50 5.77 -27.29 -2.09
C PRO A 50 5.09 -27.86 -0.83
N GLY A 51 3.77 -28.07 -0.88
CA GLY A 51 3.02 -28.57 0.28
C GLY A 51 2.71 -27.53 1.37
N GLU A 52 3.06 -26.26 1.16
CA GLU A 52 2.80 -25.20 2.15
C GLU A 52 1.31 -24.88 2.27
N ARG A 53 0.88 -24.58 3.49
CA ARG A 53 -0.47 -24.09 3.77
C ARG A 53 -0.49 -22.56 3.67
N VAL A 54 -1.33 -22.03 2.78
CA VAL A 54 -1.35 -20.60 2.42
C VAL A 54 -2.75 -20.03 2.55
N ALA A 55 -2.88 -18.92 3.28
CA ALA A 55 -4.13 -18.21 3.48
C ALA A 55 -4.27 -17.06 2.47
N ILE A 56 -5.36 -17.06 1.71
CA ILE A 56 -5.69 -16.01 0.75
C ILE A 56 -6.60 -15.00 1.42
N GLY A 57 -6.14 -13.75 1.52
CA GLY A 57 -6.95 -12.64 2.02
C GLY A 57 -8.11 -12.35 1.08
N ALA A 58 -9.32 -12.73 1.48
CA ALA A 58 -10.54 -12.63 0.69
C ALA A 58 -11.38 -11.42 1.14
N SER A 59 -11.34 -10.34 0.37
CA SER A 59 -12.21 -9.18 0.60
C SER A 59 -13.54 -9.30 -0.13
N GLY A 60 -13.68 -10.21 -1.11
CA GLY A 60 -14.85 -10.30 -1.99
C GLY A 60 -14.79 -9.34 -3.19
N GLY A 61 -13.77 -8.49 -3.24
CA GLY A 61 -13.48 -7.62 -4.38
C GLY A 61 -12.74 -8.35 -5.50
N LYS A 62 -12.70 -7.70 -6.68
CA LYS A 62 -12.09 -8.22 -7.92
C LYS A 62 -10.69 -8.80 -7.72
N ASP A 63 -9.80 -8.09 -7.02
CA ASP A 63 -8.39 -8.46 -6.96
C ASP A 63 -8.19 -9.73 -6.11
N SER A 64 -8.90 -9.84 -4.98
CA SER A 64 -8.86 -11.02 -4.12
C SER A 64 -9.49 -12.26 -4.77
N THR A 65 -10.56 -12.07 -5.55
CA THR A 65 -11.22 -13.15 -6.28
C THR A 65 -10.35 -13.67 -7.42
N VAL A 66 -9.76 -12.77 -8.21
CA VAL A 66 -8.82 -13.14 -9.27
C VAL A 66 -7.61 -13.85 -8.68
N LEU A 67 -7.06 -13.35 -7.58
CA LEU A 67 -5.95 -14.01 -6.89
C LEU A 67 -6.30 -15.45 -6.49
N ALA A 68 -7.47 -15.68 -5.89
CA ALA A 68 -7.91 -17.02 -5.50
C ALA A 68 -8.07 -17.94 -6.72
N SER A 69 -8.71 -17.46 -7.79
CA SER A 69 -8.90 -18.21 -9.04
C SER A 69 -7.58 -18.57 -9.72
N VAL A 70 -6.65 -17.61 -9.80
CA VAL A 70 -5.33 -17.81 -10.44
C VAL A 70 -4.48 -18.77 -9.63
N LEU A 71 -4.36 -18.57 -8.31
CA LEU A 71 -3.57 -19.47 -7.47
C LEU A 71 -4.11 -20.90 -7.48
N LYS A 72 -5.44 -21.09 -7.47
CA LYS A 72 -6.04 -22.41 -7.60
C LYS A 72 -5.68 -23.05 -8.96
N THR A 73 -5.84 -22.31 -10.06
CA THR A 73 -5.52 -22.78 -11.41
C THR A 73 -4.04 -23.14 -11.55
N LEU A 74 -3.14 -22.31 -11.00
CA LEU A 74 -1.70 -22.54 -11.05
C LEU A 74 -1.26 -23.70 -10.15
N ASN A 75 -1.86 -23.85 -8.96
CA ASN A 75 -1.59 -24.97 -8.07
C ASN A 75 -1.93 -26.31 -8.76
N ASP A 76 -3.08 -26.37 -9.45
CA ASP A 76 -3.51 -27.57 -10.19
C ASP A 76 -2.66 -27.79 -11.46
N ARG A 77 -2.25 -26.74 -12.16
CA ARG A 77 -1.42 -26.82 -13.39
C ARG A 77 0.03 -27.23 -13.12
N HIS A 78 0.66 -26.62 -12.11
CA HIS A 78 2.07 -26.84 -11.79
C HIS A 78 2.30 -27.90 -10.71
N GLY A 79 1.24 -28.38 -10.06
CA GLY A 79 1.34 -29.42 -9.03
C GLY A 79 2.11 -28.95 -7.79
N TRP A 80 1.99 -27.67 -7.40
CA TRP A 80 2.69 -27.13 -6.23
C TRP A 80 2.27 -27.80 -4.90
N GLY A 81 1.07 -28.42 -4.88
CA GLY A 81 0.56 -29.13 -3.71
C GLY A 81 0.18 -28.21 -2.55
N LEU A 82 -0.10 -26.94 -2.82
CA LEU A 82 -0.45 -25.96 -1.78
C LEU A 82 -1.81 -26.29 -1.15
N ASP A 83 -1.90 -26.19 0.17
CA ASP A 83 -3.16 -26.20 0.90
C ASP A 83 -3.69 -24.76 1.01
N LEU A 84 -4.61 -24.42 0.11
CA LEU A 84 -5.15 -23.06 -0.02
C LEU A 84 -6.40 -22.89 0.85
N VAL A 85 -6.40 -21.88 1.72
CA VAL A 85 -7.53 -21.50 2.58
C VAL A 85 -7.90 -20.03 2.37
N LEU A 86 -9.19 -19.70 2.37
CA LEU A 86 -9.67 -18.31 2.32
C LEU A 86 -9.76 -17.75 3.74
N LEU A 87 -9.21 -16.55 3.93
CA LEU A 87 -9.31 -15.78 5.17
C LEU A 87 -9.97 -14.43 4.88
N SER A 88 -11.16 -14.24 5.43
CA SER A 88 -11.94 -13.01 5.27
C SER A 88 -12.06 -12.28 6.61
N VAL A 89 -11.98 -10.95 6.57
CA VAL A 89 -12.16 -10.09 7.75
C VAL A 89 -13.50 -9.37 7.61
N ASP A 90 -14.36 -9.49 8.62
CA ASP A 90 -15.60 -8.73 8.73
C ASP A 90 -15.37 -7.48 9.59
N GLU A 91 -15.32 -6.33 8.93
CA GLU A 91 -15.16 -5.03 9.58
C GLU A 91 -16.43 -4.54 10.29
N GLY A 92 -17.59 -5.14 10.02
CA GLY A 92 -18.88 -4.71 10.56
C GLY A 92 -19.34 -3.36 10.02
N ILE A 93 -19.28 -3.19 8.69
CA ILE A 93 -19.82 -2.02 7.97
C ILE A 93 -21.17 -2.41 7.35
N GLN A 94 -22.26 -1.88 7.91
CA GLN A 94 -23.62 -2.21 7.47
C GLN A 94 -23.89 -1.80 6.02
N GLY A 95 -24.59 -2.67 5.28
CA GLY A 95 -24.99 -2.41 3.89
C GLY A 95 -23.85 -2.49 2.86
N TYR A 96 -22.62 -2.74 3.31
CA TYR A 96 -21.47 -2.98 2.46
C TYR A 96 -20.95 -4.42 2.59
N ARG A 97 -20.68 -4.83 3.84
CA ARG A 97 -19.92 -6.07 4.07
C ARG A 97 -20.77 -7.33 3.92
N ASP A 98 -22.08 -7.24 4.16
CA ASP A 98 -23.02 -8.37 4.05
C ASP A 98 -22.98 -9.01 2.66
N HIS A 99 -23.20 -8.22 1.61
CA HIS A 99 -23.14 -8.68 0.22
C HIS A 99 -21.76 -9.18 -0.20
N SER A 100 -20.72 -8.54 0.34
CA SER A 100 -19.35 -8.90 0.04
C SER A 100 -18.96 -10.26 0.65
N LEU A 101 -19.43 -10.57 1.87
CA LEU A 101 -19.21 -11.86 2.51
C LEU A 101 -20.00 -12.98 1.82
N GLU A 102 -21.20 -12.70 1.30
CA GLU A 102 -21.96 -13.64 0.48
C GLU A 102 -21.19 -14.02 -0.81
N ALA A 103 -20.56 -13.06 -1.48
CA ALA A 103 -19.68 -13.35 -2.62
C ALA A 103 -18.51 -14.27 -2.22
N VAL A 104 -17.84 -13.99 -1.09
CA VAL A 104 -16.73 -14.82 -0.60
C VAL A 104 -17.18 -16.25 -0.26
N LYS A 105 -18.37 -16.42 0.34
CA LYS A 105 -18.95 -17.74 0.62
C LYS A 105 -19.21 -18.53 -0.66
N ARG A 106 -19.78 -17.89 -1.68
CA ARG A 106 -20.00 -18.52 -3.00
C ARG A 106 -18.68 -18.94 -3.65
N HIS A 107 -17.62 -18.16 -3.49
CA HIS A 107 -16.30 -18.52 -4.02
C HIS A 107 -15.67 -19.70 -3.27
N SER A 108 -15.84 -19.75 -1.95
CA SER A 108 -15.42 -20.89 -1.13
C SER A 108 -16.04 -22.19 -1.65
N GLU A 109 -17.35 -22.17 -1.92
CA GLU A 109 -18.09 -23.32 -2.48
C GLU A 109 -17.65 -23.64 -3.91
N GLN A 110 -17.56 -22.63 -4.79
CA GLN A 110 -17.21 -22.80 -6.20
C GLN A 110 -15.81 -23.39 -6.41
N TYR A 111 -14.84 -22.96 -5.59
CA TYR A 111 -13.44 -23.41 -5.73
C TYR A 111 -13.07 -24.54 -4.77
N GLY A 112 -13.98 -24.95 -3.88
CA GLY A 112 -13.72 -25.96 -2.86
C GLY A 112 -12.63 -25.54 -1.86
N LEU A 113 -12.52 -24.24 -1.58
CA LEU A 113 -11.50 -23.69 -0.67
C LEU A 113 -12.13 -23.43 0.70
N PRO A 114 -11.59 -23.97 1.81
CA PRO A 114 -12.12 -23.69 3.14
C PRO A 114 -12.11 -22.19 3.46
N LEU A 115 -13.13 -21.68 4.13
CA LEU A 115 -13.26 -20.26 4.47
C LEU A 115 -13.28 -20.06 5.99
N LYS A 116 -12.42 -19.16 6.47
CA LYS A 116 -12.48 -18.60 7.81
C LYS A 116 -12.83 -17.13 7.76
N ILE A 117 -13.83 -16.74 8.56
CA ILE A 117 -14.22 -15.35 8.76
C ILE A 117 -13.82 -14.96 10.18
N VAL A 118 -13.20 -13.79 10.34
CA VAL A 118 -12.90 -13.17 11.64
C VAL A 118 -13.52 -11.78 11.68
N SER A 119 -14.22 -11.44 12.76
CA SER A 119 -14.91 -10.15 12.86
C SER A 119 -14.18 -9.17 13.78
N TYR A 120 -14.29 -7.86 13.51
CA TYR A 120 -13.76 -6.84 14.43
C TYR A 120 -14.48 -6.83 15.78
N ALA A 121 -15.79 -7.12 15.77
CA ALA A 121 -16.58 -7.22 16.99
C ALA A 121 -16.01 -8.30 17.92
N GLU A 122 -15.66 -9.48 17.40
CA GLU A 122 -15.05 -10.57 18.19
C GLU A 122 -13.62 -10.24 18.62
N LEU A 123 -12.79 -9.66 17.73
CA LEU A 123 -11.37 -9.46 17.99
C LEU A 123 -11.06 -8.25 18.87
N TYR A 124 -11.92 -7.23 18.84
CA TYR A 124 -11.65 -5.92 19.41
C TYR A 124 -12.81 -5.35 20.23
N GLY A 125 -14.01 -5.94 20.16
CA GLY A 125 -15.21 -5.41 20.82
C GLY A 125 -15.78 -4.15 20.17
N TRP A 126 -15.36 -3.84 18.93
CA TRP A 126 -15.77 -2.67 18.16
C TRP A 126 -16.04 -3.06 16.71
N SER A 127 -17.12 -2.55 16.10
CA SER A 127 -17.30 -2.57 14.64
C SER A 127 -16.75 -1.29 14.02
N MET A 128 -16.50 -1.28 12.71
CA MET A 128 -16.09 -0.06 12.02
C MET A 128 -17.14 1.04 12.08
N ASP A 129 -18.44 0.71 12.04
CA ASP A 129 -19.50 1.71 12.18
C ASP A 129 -19.44 2.41 13.54
N GLN A 130 -19.14 1.66 14.61
CA GLN A 130 -18.96 2.22 15.96
C GLN A 130 -17.68 3.07 16.05
N VAL A 131 -16.58 2.65 15.39
CA VAL A 131 -15.34 3.44 15.32
C VAL A 131 -15.59 4.76 14.61
N VAL A 132 -16.31 4.76 13.49
CA VAL A 132 -16.64 5.98 12.74
C VAL A 132 -17.59 6.88 13.52
N ALA A 133 -18.55 6.33 14.26
CA ALA A 133 -19.41 7.11 15.14
C ALA A 133 -18.61 7.86 16.23
N GLN A 134 -17.50 7.27 16.70
CA GLN A 134 -16.67 7.85 17.76
C GLN A 134 -15.59 8.81 17.25
N VAL A 135 -14.91 8.47 16.16
CA VAL A 135 -13.74 9.20 15.63
C VAL A 135 -14.15 10.20 14.54
N GLY A 136 -15.30 10.01 13.92
CA GLY A 136 -15.73 10.73 12.73
C GLY A 136 -15.20 10.10 11.44
N LYS A 137 -15.57 10.71 10.30
CA LYS A 137 -15.22 10.21 8.96
C LYS A 137 -13.76 10.45 8.58
N LYS A 138 -13.13 11.48 9.13
CA LYS A 138 -11.73 11.79 8.88
C LYS A 138 -10.82 10.86 9.69
N GLY A 139 -9.94 10.12 9.01
CA GLY A 139 -8.93 9.27 9.63
C GLY A 139 -9.40 7.88 10.07
N ASN A 140 -10.66 7.52 9.89
CA ASN A 140 -11.21 6.19 10.17
C ASN A 140 -10.50 5.04 9.42
N CYS A 141 -10.04 5.29 8.19
CA CYS A 141 -9.32 4.33 7.37
C CYS A 141 -7.97 3.94 7.99
N THR A 142 -7.39 4.80 8.84
CA THR A 142 -6.20 4.48 9.64
C THR A 142 -6.52 3.35 10.62
N TYR A 143 -7.62 3.46 11.37
CA TYR A 143 -8.07 2.44 12.32
C TYR A 143 -8.38 1.14 11.59
N CYS A 144 -9.16 1.22 10.51
CA CYS A 144 -9.52 0.06 9.70
C CYS A 144 -8.28 -0.67 9.18
N GLY A 145 -7.29 0.05 8.63
CA GLY A 145 -6.07 -0.57 8.11
C GLY A 145 -5.23 -1.26 9.19
N VAL A 146 -5.08 -0.65 10.38
CA VAL A 146 -4.37 -1.26 11.52
C VAL A 146 -5.09 -2.53 12.00
N PHE A 147 -6.39 -2.45 12.22
CA PHE A 147 -7.20 -3.57 12.71
C PHE A 147 -7.28 -4.70 11.69
N ARG A 148 -7.38 -4.40 10.39
CA ARG A 148 -7.44 -5.40 9.32
C ARG A 148 -6.16 -6.22 9.29
N ARG A 149 -5.02 -5.54 9.42
CA ARG A 149 -3.71 -6.18 9.46
C ARG A 149 -3.60 -7.16 10.63
N GLN A 150 -3.90 -6.70 11.84
CA GLN A 150 -3.87 -7.56 13.02
C GLN A 150 -4.90 -8.69 12.94
N ALA A 151 -6.07 -8.44 12.34
CA ALA A 151 -7.10 -9.46 12.17
C ALA A 151 -6.66 -10.56 11.20
N LEU A 152 -5.96 -10.22 10.11
CA LEU A 152 -5.37 -11.20 9.20
C LEU A 152 -4.30 -12.04 9.90
N ASP A 153 -3.44 -11.43 10.73
CA ASP A 153 -2.40 -12.18 11.46
C ASP A 153 -3.00 -13.11 12.51
N ARG A 154 -3.98 -12.63 13.29
CA ARG A 154 -4.71 -13.46 14.26
C ARG A 154 -5.50 -14.57 13.56
N GLY A 155 -6.14 -14.27 12.44
CA GLY A 155 -6.87 -15.25 11.63
C GLY A 155 -5.95 -16.32 11.04
N ALA A 156 -4.76 -15.93 10.57
CA ALA A 156 -3.74 -16.87 10.11
C ALA A 156 -3.23 -17.76 11.25
N ALA A 157 -3.00 -17.19 12.45
CA ALA A 157 -2.63 -17.96 13.63
C ALA A 157 -3.72 -18.96 14.05
N MET A 158 -5.00 -18.57 14.02
CA MET A 158 -6.14 -19.46 14.29
C MET A 158 -6.23 -20.63 13.29
N LEU A 159 -5.79 -20.43 12.05
CA LEU A 159 -5.73 -21.46 11.01
C LEU A 159 -4.44 -22.28 11.03
N GLY A 160 -3.46 -21.91 11.87
CA GLY A 160 -2.12 -22.51 11.85
C GLY A 160 -1.38 -22.26 10.54
N VAL A 161 -1.56 -21.09 9.93
CA VAL A 161 -0.97 -20.72 8.64
C VAL A 161 0.18 -19.73 8.83
N GLY A 162 1.34 -20.05 8.25
CA GLY A 162 2.53 -19.20 8.29
C GLY A 162 2.63 -18.19 7.15
N HIS A 163 1.77 -18.27 6.12
CA HIS A 163 1.85 -17.43 4.93
C HIS A 163 0.48 -16.93 4.46
N VAL A 164 0.30 -15.60 4.44
CA VAL A 164 -0.88 -14.92 3.92
C VAL A 164 -0.57 -14.23 2.58
N VAL A 165 -1.37 -14.48 1.55
CA VAL A 165 -1.29 -13.78 0.25
C VAL A 165 -2.40 -12.75 0.15
N THR A 166 -2.11 -11.60 -0.45
CA THR A 166 -3.07 -10.50 -0.64
C THR A 166 -3.12 -10.06 -2.10
N GLY A 167 -4.29 -9.59 -2.53
CA GLY A 167 -4.55 -9.16 -3.92
C GLY A 167 -4.02 -7.77 -4.28
N HIS A 168 -2.96 -7.28 -3.64
CA HIS A 168 -2.40 -5.97 -4.01
C HIS A 168 -1.80 -6.04 -5.42
N ASN A 169 -2.26 -5.15 -6.30
CA ASN A 169 -1.86 -5.09 -7.70
C ASN A 169 -0.78 -4.02 -7.94
N ALA A 170 -0.32 -3.88 -9.19
CA ALA A 170 0.72 -2.91 -9.55
C ALA A 170 0.29 -1.46 -9.27
N ASP A 171 -0.97 -1.12 -9.54
CA ASP A 171 -1.55 0.20 -9.28
C ASP A 171 -1.54 0.52 -7.77
N ASP A 172 -1.94 -0.42 -6.90
CA ASP A 172 -1.91 -0.25 -5.44
C ASP A 172 -0.48 0.04 -4.91
N VAL A 173 0.51 -0.65 -5.48
CA VAL A 173 1.92 -0.46 -5.11
C VAL A 173 2.43 0.87 -5.64
N ALA A 174 2.09 1.25 -6.88
CA ALA A 174 2.46 2.55 -7.45
C ALA A 174 1.85 3.72 -6.67
N GLU A 175 0.56 3.62 -6.31
CA GLU A 175 -0.13 4.58 -5.43
C GLU A 175 0.62 4.71 -4.10
N THR A 176 1.02 3.60 -3.50
CA THR A 176 1.73 3.60 -2.21
C THR A 176 3.12 4.23 -2.32
N VAL A 177 3.88 3.93 -3.39
CA VAL A 177 5.19 4.54 -3.66
C VAL A 177 5.06 6.06 -3.78
N LEU A 178 4.11 6.52 -4.59
CA LEU A 178 3.86 7.94 -4.80
C LEU A 178 3.43 8.63 -3.50
N MET A 179 2.51 8.02 -2.75
CA MET A 179 2.05 8.57 -1.46
C MET A 179 3.19 8.70 -0.45
N ASN A 180 4.09 7.72 -0.36
CA ASN A 180 5.23 7.76 0.56
C ASN A 180 6.26 8.82 0.12
N LEU A 181 6.51 8.94 -1.18
CA LEU A 181 7.37 9.98 -1.74
C LEU A 181 6.84 11.39 -1.44
N LEU A 182 5.54 11.64 -1.69
CA LEU A 182 4.91 12.94 -1.44
C LEU A 182 4.88 13.31 0.04
N ARG A 183 4.83 12.33 0.95
CA ARG A 183 4.92 12.56 2.40
C ARG A 183 6.35 12.74 2.91
N GLY A 184 7.37 12.48 2.08
CA GLY A 184 8.76 12.45 2.50
C GLY A 184 9.11 11.25 3.38
N ASP A 185 8.32 10.19 3.35
CA ASP A 185 8.48 9.00 4.18
C ASP A 185 9.18 7.86 3.42
N LEU A 186 10.41 8.14 3.01
CA LEU A 186 11.21 7.24 2.19
C LEU A 186 11.57 5.90 2.88
N PRO A 187 11.84 5.83 4.20
CA PRO A 187 12.14 4.55 4.85
C PRO A 187 11.02 3.50 4.70
N ARG A 188 9.76 3.94 4.54
CA ARG A 188 8.62 3.05 4.28
C ARG A 188 8.64 2.38 2.90
N LEU A 189 9.35 2.95 1.93
CA LEU A 189 9.42 2.39 0.57
C LEU A 189 9.96 0.95 0.56
N SER A 190 10.97 0.67 1.40
CA SER A 190 11.57 -0.67 1.51
C SER A 190 10.58 -1.79 1.82
N ARG A 191 9.51 -1.48 2.53
CA ARG A 191 8.46 -2.44 2.91
C ARG A 191 7.31 -2.44 1.92
N ALA A 192 6.90 -1.25 1.48
CA ALA A 192 5.83 -1.08 0.50
C ALA A 192 6.13 -1.80 -0.82
N THR A 193 7.39 -1.76 -1.27
CA THR A 193 7.84 -2.32 -2.56
C THR A 193 8.39 -3.74 -2.45
N SER A 194 8.45 -4.32 -1.26
CA SER A 194 8.84 -5.73 -1.12
C SER A 194 7.65 -6.64 -1.45
N ILE A 195 7.90 -7.62 -2.33
CA ILE A 195 6.89 -8.61 -2.70
C ILE A 195 6.55 -9.55 -1.55
N VAL A 196 7.56 -9.90 -0.74
CA VAL A 196 7.43 -10.63 0.51
C VAL A 196 7.75 -9.68 1.66
N THR A 197 6.82 -9.58 2.60
CA THR A 197 7.05 -8.91 3.87
C THR A 197 6.88 -9.94 4.96
N SER A 198 7.96 -10.24 5.69
CA SER A 198 7.86 -10.97 6.95
C SER A 198 7.67 -9.96 8.06
N THR A 199 6.69 -10.18 8.93
CA THR A 199 6.74 -9.56 10.25
C THR A 199 7.80 -10.34 11.04
N PRO A 200 8.95 -9.76 11.41
CA PRO A 200 9.96 -10.48 12.19
C PRO A 200 9.41 -10.74 13.58
N SER A 201 8.72 -11.86 13.71
CA SER A 201 8.49 -12.42 15.02
C SER A 201 9.64 -13.32 15.37
N ALA A 202 9.99 -13.26 16.65
CA ALA A 202 10.95 -14.13 17.28
C ALA A 202 10.85 -15.55 16.73
N LYS A 203 12.00 -16.20 16.58
CA LYS A 203 12.15 -17.64 16.28
C LYS A 203 10.97 -18.42 16.83
N ALA A 204 10.40 -19.32 16.03
CA ALA A 204 9.38 -20.26 16.45
C ALA A 204 9.80 -20.95 17.76
N THR A 205 9.41 -20.37 18.90
CA THR A 205 9.57 -21.00 20.20
C THR A 205 8.40 -21.94 20.31
N LYS A 206 8.68 -23.24 20.22
CA LYS A 206 7.74 -24.25 20.70
C LYS A 206 7.47 -23.92 22.16
N SER A 207 6.29 -23.42 22.48
CA SER A 207 5.84 -23.37 23.87
C SER A 207 5.72 -24.81 24.39
N ALA A 208 6.03 -24.99 25.68
CA ALA A 208 6.02 -26.30 26.33
C ALA A 208 4.66 -27.01 26.31
N ASP A 209 3.58 -26.26 26.00
CA ASP A 209 2.19 -26.73 26.02
C ASP A 209 1.63 -27.13 24.63
N GLY A 210 2.48 -27.27 23.61
CA GLY A 210 2.04 -27.72 22.28
C GLY A 210 1.22 -26.70 21.46
N GLU A 211 0.91 -25.53 22.03
CA GLU A 211 0.27 -24.43 21.33
C GLU A 211 1.32 -23.64 20.52
N VAL A 212 1.26 -23.78 19.20
CA VAL A 212 2.19 -23.10 18.29
C VAL A 212 1.76 -21.65 18.18
N SER A 213 2.44 -20.77 18.92
CA SER A 213 2.30 -19.32 18.76
C SER A 213 2.91 -18.89 17.42
N PHE A 214 2.11 -18.92 16.34
CA PHE A 214 2.51 -18.43 15.01
C PHE A 214 2.56 -16.91 14.98
N THR A 215 3.58 -16.33 15.60
CA THR A 215 3.79 -14.89 15.60
C THR A 215 4.44 -14.41 14.28
N ASN A 216 5.02 -15.29 13.45
CA ASN A 216 5.76 -14.93 12.22
C ASN A 216 4.98 -15.28 10.95
N VAL A 217 3.97 -14.47 10.61
CA VAL A 217 3.19 -14.66 9.38
C VAL A 217 3.87 -13.90 8.24
N LYS A 218 4.33 -14.65 7.23
CA LYS A 218 4.83 -14.13 5.95
C LYS A 218 3.65 -13.54 5.17
N ARG A 219 3.82 -12.38 4.57
CA ARG A 219 2.86 -11.81 3.63
C ARG A 219 3.43 -11.69 2.24
N SER A 220 2.66 -12.04 1.23
CA SER A 220 3.07 -11.80 -0.16
C SER A 220 1.99 -11.19 -1.05
N LYS A 221 2.46 -10.65 -2.18
CA LYS A 221 1.65 -9.98 -3.20
C LYS A 221 1.90 -10.63 -4.58
N PRO A 222 1.27 -11.77 -4.91
CA PRO A 222 1.49 -12.43 -6.20
C PRO A 222 1.10 -11.57 -7.42
N LEU A 223 0.18 -10.62 -7.24
CA LEU A 223 -0.29 -9.70 -8.28
C LEU A 223 0.50 -8.38 -8.35
N MET A 224 1.66 -8.27 -7.67
CA MET A 224 2.43 -7.03 -7.56
C MET A 224 2.81 -6.39 -8.91
N TYR A 225 2.95 -7.19 -9.97
CA TYR A 225 3.29 -6.70 -11.32
C TYR A 225 2.12 -6.77 -12.31
N ALA A 226 0.92 -7.15 -11.84
CA ALA A 226 -0.29 -7.21 -12.64
C ALA A 226 -1.05 -5.87 -12.56
N TYR A 227 -1.48 -5.35 -13.71
CA TYR A 227 -2.25 -4.11 -13.78
C TYR A 227 -3.69 -4.32 -13.31
N GLU A 228 -4.29 -3.32 -12.66
CA GLU A 228 -5.70 -3.36 -12.24
C GLU A 228 -6.63 -3.64 -13.43
N LYS A 229 -6.38 -3.01 -14.58
CA LYS A 229 -7.14 -3.24 -15.81
C LYS A 229 -7.05 -4.69 -16.30
N GLU A 230 -5.89 -5.33 -16.17
CA GLU A 230 -5.73 -6.73 -16.56
C GLU A 230 -6.47 -7.66 -15.61
N ILE A 231 -6.47 -7.36 -14.31
CA ILE A 231 -7.26 -8.10 -13.30
C ILE A 231 -8.76 -8.03 -13.63
N VAL A 232 -9.26 -6.84 -13.97
CA VAL A 232 -10.67 -6.66 -14.39
C VAL A 232 -10.96 -7.45 -15.66
N LEU A 233 -10.08 -7.38 -16.66
CA LEU A 233 -10.23 -8.15 -17.90
C LEU A 233 -10.23 -9.67 -17.62
N TYR A 234 -9.35 -10.15 -16.75
CA TYR A 234 -9.29 -11.57 -16.38
C TYR A 234 -10.59 -12.02 -15.71
N ALA A 235 -11.07 -11.26 -14.72
CA ALA A 235 -12.33 -11.53 -14.03
C ALA A 235 -13.51 -11.59 -15.01
N HIS A 236 -13.59 -10.63 -15.94
CA HIS A 236 -14.65 -10.58 -16.95
C HIS A 236 -14.63 -11.80 -17.88
N HIS A 237 -13.47 -12.20 -18.41
CA HIS A 237 -13.39 -13.32 -19.35
C HIS A 237 -13.58 -14.69 -18.69
N LYS A 238 -13.17 -14.83 -17.42
CA LYS A 238 -13.46 -16.02 -16.61
C LYS A 238 -14.87 -16.01 -16.00
N LYS A 239 -15.63 -14.92 -16.17
CA LYS A 239 -16.97 -14.71 -15.60
C LYS A 239 -16.97 -14.92 -14.08
N LEU A 240 -15.96 -14.38 -13.42
CA LEU A 240 -15.88 -14.45 -11.96
C LEU A 240 -16.92 -13.50 -11.39
N ASP A 241 -17.69 -13.99 -10.42
CA ASP A 241 -18.53 -13.12 -9.62
C ASP A 241 -17.62 -12.33 -8.67
N TYR A 242 -17.84 -11.04 -8.53
CA TYR A 242 -17.13 -10.24 -7.54
C TYR A 242 -17.95 -9.02 -7.17
N PHE A 243 -17.76 -8.58 -5.94
CA PHE A 243 -18.40 -7.38 -5.44
C PHE A 243 -17.58 -6.15 -5.83
N SER A 244 -18.19 -5.20 -6.54
CA SER A 244 -17.50 -4.04 -7.11
C SER A 244 -17.75 -2.73 -6.38
N THR A 245 -18.62 -2.71 -5.36
CA THR A 245 -18.91 -1.45 -4.66
C THR A 245 -17.70 -1.01 -3.83
N GLU A 246 -17.45 0.29 -3.82
CA GLU A 246 -16.44 0.90 -2.95
C GLU A 246 -17.00 1.07 -1.54
N CYS A 247 -16.11 1.07 -0.55
CA CYS A 247 -16.49 1.28 0.84
C CYS A 247 -17.05 2.69 1.04
N ILE A 248 -18.20 2.81 1.73
CA ILE A 248 -18.88 4.08 2.03
C ILE A 248 -18.01 5.11 2.77
N TYR A 249 -16.96 4.64 3.44
CA TYR A 249 -16.02 5.46 4.21
C TYR A 249 -14.71 5.77 3.47
N SER A 250 -14.50 5.22 2.28
CA SER A 250 -13.30 5.43 1.47
C SER A 250 -13.17 6.78 0.72
N PRO A 251 -14.24 7.52 0.37
CA PRO A 251 -14.11 8.69 -0.52
C PRO A 251 -13.20 9.81 -0.01
N GLU A 252 -13.09 10.00 1.31
CA GLU A 252 -12.28 11.07 1.91
C GLU A 252 -10.78 10.68 2.07
N ALA A 253 -10.36 9.54 1.52
CA ALA A 253 -8.99 9.07 1.66
C ALA A 253 -8.03 9.76 0.68
N PHE A 254 -6.89 10.25 1.18
CA PHE A 254 -5.80 10.86 0.38
C PHE A 254 -5.33 10.00 -0.81
N ARG A 255 -5.53 8.67 -0.74
CA ARG A 255 -5.20 7.74 -1.82
C ARG A 255 -5.93 8.08 -3.13
N GLY A 256 -7.08 8.74 -3.09
CA GLY A 256 -7.81 9.19 -4.28
C GLY A 256 -6.99 10.11 -5.19
N SER A 257 -6.25 11.07 -4.62
CA SER A 257 -5.42 12.00 -5.39
C SER A 257 -4.24 11.29 -6.06
N ALA A 258 -3.59 10.37 -5.35
CA ALA A 258 -2.49 9.57 -5.90
C ALA A 258 -2.99 8.67 -7.06
N ARG A 259 -4.15 8.04 -6.89
CA ARG A 259 -4.81 7.24 -7.93
C ARG A 259 -5.08 8.05 -9.19
N THR A 260 -5.63 9.25 -9.05
CA THR A 260 -5.90 10.14 -10.20
C THR A 260 -4.61 10.49 -10.94
N LEU A 261 -3.51 10.79 -10.22
CA LEU A 261 -2.23 11.08 -10.85
C LEU A 261 -1.68 9.88 -11.61
N ILE A 262 -1.69 8.68 -11.01
CA ILE A 262 -1.23 7.45 -11.67
C ILE A 262 -2.05 7.15 -12.93
N LYS A 263 -3.38 7.30 -12.88
CA LYS A 263 -4.25 7.13 -14.06
C LYS A 263 -3.94 8.14 -15.17
N ASN A 264 -3.61 9.39 -14.82
CA ASN A 264 -3.21 10.40 -15.80
C ASN A 264 -1.86 10.06 -16.45
N LEU A 265 -0.90 9.53 -15.69
CA LEU A 265 0.38 9.06 -16.22
C LEU A 265 0.20 7.85 -17.13
N GLU A 266 -0.63 6.89 -16.73
CA GLU A 266 -0.95 5.70 -17.52
C GLU A 266 -1.55 6.06 -18.89
N ARG A 267 -2.40 7.09 -18.96
CA ARG A 267 -2.99 7.57 -20.22
C ARG A 267 -1.95 8.08 -21.22
N ILE A 268 -0.83 8.63 -20.73
CA ILE A 268 0.27 9.12 -21.57
C ILE A 268 1.19 7.96 -21.95
N ARG A 269 1.60 7.16 -20.96
CA ARG A 269 2.47 6.01 -21.13
C ARG A 269 1.99 4.86 -20.23
N PRO A 270 1.53 3.73 -20.79
CA PRO A 270 1.02 2.62 -19.99
C PRO A 270 2.05 1.97 -19.06
N GLU A 271 3.33 2.01 -19.43
CA GLU A 271 4.44 1.48 -18.61
C GLU A 271 4.66 2.29 -17.33
N SER A 272 4.10 3.50 -17.21
CA SER A 272 4.33 4.40 -16.07
C SER A 272 4.04 3.75 -14.71
N ILE A 273 3.04 2.86 -14.63
CA ILE A 273 2.71 2.16 -13.38
C ILE A 273 3.89 1.29 -12.93
N LEU A 274 4.39 0.42 -13.81
CA LEU A 274 5.52 -0.46 -13.50
C LEU A 274 6.83 0.32 -13.35
N ASP A 275 7.01 1.41 -14.10
CA ASP A 275 8.18 2.29 -13.97
C ASP A 275 8.21 2.96 -12.58
N VAL A 276 7.06 3.39 -12.06
CA VAL A 276 6.93 3.92 -10.69
C VAL A 276 7.23 2.84 -9.66
N VAL A 277 6.70 1.63 -9.84
CA VAL A 277 6.99 0.50 -8.94
C VAL A 277 8.48 0.18 -8.92
N ARG A 278 9.10 0.06 -10.11
CA ARG A 278 10.54 -0.20 -10.26
C ARG A 278 11.39 0.90 -9.65
N SER A 279 11.04 2.16 -9.90
CA SER A 279 11.71 3.32 -9.30
C SER A 279 11.61 3.29 -7.78
N GLY A 280 10.45 2.90 -7.23
CA GLY A 280 10.26 2.70 -5.79
C GLY A 280 11.13 1.58 -5.22
N ILE A 281 11.28 0.46 -5.94
CA ILE A 281 12.16 -0.65 -5.55
C ILE A 281 13.62 -0.20 -5.54
N ASP A 282 14.07 0.51 -6.58
CA ASP A 282 15.46 0.96 -6.68
C ASP A 282 15.78 2.05 -5.65
N MET A 283 14.85 2.98 -5.42
CA MET A 283 14.97 3.99 -4.36
C MET A 283 15.03 3.33 -2.97
N ALA A 284 14.21 2.29 -2.74
CA ALA A 284 14.23 1.55 -1.48
C ALA A 284 15.58 0.89 -1.17
N LYS A 285 16.39 0.54 -2.17
CA LYS A 285 17.75 0.01 -1.96
C LYS A 285 18.73 1.08 -1.47
N LEU A 286 18.50 2.33 -1.88
CA LEU A 286 19.37 3.48 -1.59
C LEU A 286 19.03 4.17 -0.26
N VAL A 287 17.79 4.01 0.21
CA VAL A 287 17.33 4.63 1.45
C VAL A 287 17.66 3.71 2.63
N PRO A 288 18.31 4.22 3.69
CA PRO A 288 18.46 3.45 4.91
C PRO A 288 17.08 3.08 5.45
N ASP A 289 16.89 1.81 5.78
CA ASP A 289 15.65 1.35 6.41
C ASP A 289 15.40 2.12 7.74
N ALA A 290 14.22 1.94 8.33
CA ALA A 290 13.89 2.55 9.63
C ALA A 290 14.87 2.16 10.75
N ASN A 291 15.72 1.14 10.53
CA ASN A 291 16.76 0.68 11.44
C ASN A 291 18.16 1.26 11.12
N GLY A 292 18.25 2.16 10.13
CA GLY A 292 19.48 2.83 9.69
C GLY A 292 20.37 2.00 8.76
N ASN A 293 19.90 0.83 8.31
CA ASN A 293 20.63 -0.05 7.40
C ASN A 293 20.35 0.36 5.94
N CYS A 294 21.36 0.88 5.26
CA CYS A 294 21.32 1.09 3.82
C CYS A 294 21.62 -0.23 3.12
N LYS A 295 20.74 -0.67 2.19
CA LYS A 295 21.01 -1.81 1.30
C LYS A 295 21.80 -1.41 0.04
N GLY A 296 22.51 -0.28 0.10
CA GLY A 296 23.11 0.35 -1.08
C GLY A 296 24.63 0.19 -1.18
N ALA A 297 25.05 -0.59 -2.18
CA ALA A 297 26.20 -0.38 -3.08
C ALA A 297 27.65 -0.29 -2.54
N CYS A 298 27.91 -0.31 -1.24
CA CYS A 298 29.27 -0.35 -0.69
C CYS A 298 29.69 -1.68 -0.02
N GLY A 299 28.91 -2.75 -0.22
CA GLY A 299 29.25 -4.10 0.22
C GLY A 299 28.51 -5.16 -0.61
N SER A 300 29.20 -6.26 -0.90
CA SER A 300 28.84 -7.36 -1.81
C SER A 300 27.41 -7.90 -1.74
N ASP A 301 26.93 -8.33 -2.92
CA ASP A 301 25.69 -9.08 -3.18
C ASP A 301 25.36 -10.12 -2.10
N GLN A 302 24.40 -9.79 -1.23
CA GLN A 302 23.56 -10.76 -0.53
C GLN A 302 22.14 -10.19 -0.38
N ASP A 303 21.16 -10.89 -0.94
CA ASP A 303 19.74 -10.64 -0.73
C ASP A 303 19.36 -10.95 0.73
N VAL A 304 19.42 -9.93 1.58
CA VAL A 304 18.97 -10.02 2.98
C VAL A 304 17.53 -9.51 3.05
N ALA A 305 16.60 -10.33 3.55
CA ALA A 305 15.24 -9.92 3.86
C ALA A 305 15.23 -8.63 4.69
N ALA A 306 14.38 -7.65 4.35
CA ALA A 306 14.30 -6.40 5.12
C ALA A 306 13.78 -6.71 6.53
N GLU A 307 14.63 -6.53 7.55
CA GLU A 307 14.26 -6.70 8.95
C GLU A 307 13.40 -5.54 9.44
N GLY A 308 12.33 -5.89 10.13
CA GLY A 308 11.18 -5.03 10.37
C GLY A 308 11.40 -3.86 11.34
N ALA A 309 10.57 -2.84 11.10
CA ALA A 309 10.04 -1.90 12.06
C ALA A 309 8.69 -1.40 11.52
N GLU A 310 7.86 -0.84 12.39
CA GLU A 310 6.41 -0.68 12.22
C GLU A 310 5.95 0.29 11.12
N ASP A 311 4.65 0.18 10.84
CA ASP A 311 3.77 1.10 10.09
C ASP A 311 3.70 0.99 8.58
N GLU A 312 2.76 0.15 8.15
CA GLU A 312 2.10 0.14 6.83
C GLU A 312 0.60 0.49 6.98
N ALA A 313 0.17 1.10 8.08
CA ALA A 313 -1.16 1.71 8.13
C ALA A 313 -0.97 3.18 7.79
N ALA A 314 -1.75 3.69 6.85
CA ALA A 314 -1.79 5.11 6.50
C ALA A 314 -1.95 5.93 7.78
N GLU A 315 -0.84 6.46 8.32
CA GLU A 315 -0.90 7.34 9.49
C GLU A 315 -1.24 8.74 9.03
N GLY A 316 -2.39 9.20 9.50
CA GLY A 316 -2.59 10.60 9.81
C GLY A 316 -1.58 11.04 10.87
N CYS A 317 -1.00 12.22 10.64
CA CYS A 317 -0.10 12.95 11.51
C CYS A 317 -0.60 12.98 12.97
N GLY A 318 0.31 12.74 13.92
CA GLY A 318 0.03 13.11 15.30
C GLY A 318 1.05 12.66 16.33
N THR A 319 2.32 13.08 16.24
CA THR A 319 3.09 13.60 17.41
C THR A 319 4.48 14.08 17.00
N ALA A 320 4.60 15.38 16.73
CA ALA A 320 5.79 16.16 17.04
C ALA A 320 5.30 17.56 17.42
N ASN A 321 5.79 18.10 18.53
CA ASN A 321 5.50 19.44 19.02
C ASN A 321 5.95 20.53 18.02
N GLY A 322 5.15 20.75 16.97
CA GLY A 322 5.25 21.86 16.05
C GLY A 322 3.93 22.61 16.05
N LYS A 323 3.90 23.78 16.67
CA LYS A 323 2.81 24.75 16.46
C LYS A 323 2.88 25.21 14.99
N SER A 324 2.18 24.53 14.10
CA SER A 324 1.80 25.08 12.80
C SER A 324 0.29 25.27 12.78
N SER A 325 -0.16 26.45 12.38
CA SER A 325 -1.56 26.81 12.20
C SER A 325 -2.22 25.86 11.20
N GLY A 326 -3.00 24.90 11.71
CA GLY A 326 -3.76 23.95 10.91
C GLY A 326 -4.83 24.66 10.09
N GLY A 327 -4.60 24.77 8.78
CA GLY A 327 -5.53 25.36 7.81
C GLY A 327 -4.99 25.29 6.39
N GLU A 328 -3.68 25.42 6.21
CA GLU A 328 -3.04 25.66 4.91
C GLU A 328 -3.28 24.55 3.87
N MET A 329 -3.26 23.27 4.27
CA MET A 329 -3.50 22.15 3.35
C MET A 329 -4.98 22.01 2.95
N ALA A 330 -5.91 22.32 3.85
CA ALA A 330 -7.34 22.32 3.56
C ALA A 330 -7.72 23.51 2.67
N GLU A 331 -7.10 24.67 2.89
CA GLU A 331 -7.22 25.84 2.03
C GLU A 331 -6.64 25.58 0.63
N MET A 332 -5.53 24.84 0.53
CA MET A 332 -4.96 24.43 -0.75
C MET A 332 -5.88 23.47 -1.51
N GLU A 333 -6.50 22.52 -0.83
CA GLU A 333 -7.44 21.56 -1.42
C GLU A 333 -8.75 22.24 -1.87
N GLU A 334 -9.24 23.20 -1.08
CA GLU A 334 -10.39 24.02 -1.44
C GLU A 334 -10.08 24.93 -2.65
N ARG A 335 -8.88 25.52 -2.72
CA ARG A 335 -8.44 26.28 -3.90
C ARG A 335 -8.36 25.42 -5.15
N LEU A 336 -7.82 24.21 -5.07
CA LEU A 336 -7.76 23.30 -6.21
C LEU A 336 -9.16 22.91 -6.72
N ARG A 337 -10.14 22.70 -5.82
CA ARG A 337 -11.54 22.48 -6.21
C ARG A 337 -12.15 23.70 -6.88
N GLN A 338 -11.83 24.90 -6.40
CA GLN A 338 -12.29 26.14 -7.01
C GLN A 338 -11.67 26.35 -8.39
N ASP A 339 -10.39 26.00 -8.56
CA ASP A 339 -9.68 26.07 -9.84
C ASP A 339 -10.23 25.05 -10.86
N GLU A 340 -10.52 23.82 -10.43
CA GLU A 340 -11.17 22.80 -11.28
C GLU A 340 -12.60 23.21 -11.68
N ALA A 341 -13.37 23.79 -10.75
CA ALA A 341 -14.69 24.34 -11.03
C ALA A 341 -14.64 25.57 -11.96
N ALA A 342 -13.60 26.40 -11.84
CA ALA A 342 -13.36 27.54 -12.73
C ALA A 342 -12.98 27.08 -14.14
N ALA A 343 -12.16 26.02 -14.26
CA ALA A 343 -11.81 25.40 -15.53
C ALA A 343 -13.04 24.78 -16.24
N ALA A 344 -13.96 24.17 -15.49
CA ALA A 344 -15.21 23.64 -16.04
C ALA A 344 -16.18 24.72 -16.54
N ASN A 345 -16.11 25.94 -15.99
CA ASN A 345 -16.97 27.08 -16.35
C ASN A 345 -16.40 27.97 -17.45
N GLY A 346 -15.25 27.62 -18.05
CA GLY A 346 -14.72 28.31 -19.24
C GLY A 346 -14.27 29.76 -19.02
N LEU A 347 -14.01 30.18 -17.77
CA LEU A 347 -13.48 31.51 -17.43
C LEU A 347 -11.95 31.51 -17.45
N GLU A 348 -11.35 31.13 -18.57
CA GLU A 348 -9.92 31.38 -18.80
C GLU A 348 -9.74 32.83 -19.25
N THR A 349 -9.22 33.69 -18.36
CA THR A 349 -8.69 34.99 -18.80
C THR A 349 -7.24 34.78 -19.22
N GLU A 350 -7.00 34.62 -20.52
CA GLU A 350 -5.65 34.63 -21.07
C GLU A 350 -4.95 35.96 -20.74
N VAL A 351 -4.03 35.97 -19.78
CA VAL A 351 -3.09 37.09 -19.61
C VAL A 351 -2.06 37.01 -20.73
N LYS A 352 -2.37 37.59 -21.89
CA LYS A 352 -1.40 37.82 -22.96
C LYS A 352 -0.41 38.89 -22.49
N SER A 353 0.71 38.48 -21.89
CA SER A 353 1.86 39.35 -21.76
C SER A 353 2.37 39.70 -23.16
N LYS A 354 2.35 40.99 -23.53
CA LYS A 354 2.94 41.50 -24.78
C LYS A 354 4.45 41.28 -24.79
N PHE A 355 4.90 40.11 -25.26
CA PHE A 355 6.29 39.94 -25.69
C PHE A 355 6.34 40.12 -27.21
N LYS A 356 7.01 41.20 -27.63
CA LYS A 356 7.21 41.56 -29.03
C LYS A 356 8.25 40.60 -29.62
N LEU A 357 7.79 39.63 -30.41
CA LEU A 357 8.67 38.85 -31.28
C LEU A 357 9.19 39.76 -32.39
N LEU A 358 10.51 39.91 -32.50
CA LEU A 358 11.16 40.29 -33.75
C LEU A 358 12.11 39.16 -34.13
N SER A 359 11.83 38.62 -35.32
CA SER A 359 12.59 37.56 -35.96
C SER A 359 13.45 38.18 -37.08
N GLN A 360 14.49 37.41 -37.45
CA GLN A 360 15.23 37.40 -38.72
C GLN A 360 16.55 38.22 -38.83
N ASN A 361 17.64 37.45 -38.78
CA ASN A 361 18.75 37.34 -39.73
C ASN A 361 19.39 38.58 -40.41
N ALA A 362 20.73 38.50 -40.42
CA ALA A 362 21.69 38.97 -41.41
C ALA A 362 22.33 40.38 -41.28
N ALA A 363 23.66 40.31 -41.14
CA ALA A 363 24.68 41.13 -41.81
C ALA A 363 24.82 42.64 -41.52
N ASN A 364 26.10 43.00 -41.43
CA ASN A 364 26.71 44.34 -41.47
C ASN A 364 26.71 45.16 -40.17
N GLY A 365 27.93 45.56 -39.79
CA GLY A 365 28.24 46.22 -38.54
C GLY A 365 27.87 47.70 -38.49
N THR A 366 27.86 48.21 -37.27
CA THR A 366 28.63 49.37 -36.78
C THR A 366 28.22 49.58 -35.32
N GLY A 367 29.19 49.85 -34.46
CA GLY A 367 29.08 49.68 -33.01
C GLY A 367 28.30 50.77 -32.27
N HIS A 368 27.99 50.51 -31.01
CA HIS A 368 28.56 51.25 -29.87
C HIS A 368 28.28 50.50 -28.55
N ALA A 369 29.30 50.50 -27.68
CA ALA A 369 29.36 49.79 -26.41
C ALA A 369 28.58 50.48 -25.30
N LEU A 370 27.95 49.69 -24.41
CA LEU A 370 27.77 49.99 -22.99
C LEU A 370 27.83 48.67 -22.20
N GLU A 371 28.86 48.54 -21.36
CA GLU A 371 29.10 47.44 -20.44
C GLU A 371 28.11 47.47 -19.27
N PHE A 372 27.63 46.30 -18.82
CA PHE A 372 27.03 46.17 -17.48
C PHE A 372 27.54 44.91 -16.79
N ASP A 373 28.10 45.15 -15.61
CA ASP A 373 28.98 44.30 -14.80
C ASP A 373 28.21 43.16 -14.09
N ALA A 374 28.75 41.95 -14.21
CA ALA A 374 28.22 40.72 -13.62
C ALA A 374 28.74 40.54 -12.20
N SER A 375 28.32 41.41 -11.28
CA SER A 375 28.63 41.27 -9.86
C SER A 375 27.44 41.71 -8.99
N LYS A 376 26.46 40.80 -8.84
CA LYS A 376 25.52 40.68 -7.68
C LYS A 376 24.40 39.69 -8.01
N ASN A 377 24.58 38.42 -7.67
CA ASN A 377 23.53 37.59 -7.06
C ASN A 377 24.12 36.24 -6.60
N THR A 378 24.81 36.27 -5.47
CA THR A 378 25.09 35.09 -4.65
C THR A 378 24.31 35.21 -3.35
N ILE A 379 23.38 34.29 -3.13
CA ILE A 379 22.65 34.13 -1.87
C ILE A 379 23.64 33.54 -0.84
N PRO A 380 23.75 34.09 0.38
CA PRO A 380 24.84 33.75 1.29
C PRO A 380 24.64 32.40 1.99
N ILE A 381 25.63 31.52 1.85
CA ILE A 381 25.80 30.34 2.73
C ILE A 381 26.31 30.86 4.08
N ARG A 382 25.53 30.63 5.13
CA ARG A 382 25.85 31.02 6.51
C ARG A 382 27.09 30.27 7.00
N THR A 383 28.25 30.91 6.97
CA THR A 383 29.49 30.39 7.56
C THR A 383 29.42 30.49 9.08
N LYS A 384 29.69 29.35 9.73
CA LYS A 384 29.62 29.18 11.19
C LYS A 384 30.87 29.82 11.82
N GLN A 385 30.68 30.89 12.59
CA GLN A 385 31.74 31.49 13.40
C GLN A 385 32.37 30.46 14.35
N GLU A 386 33.70 30.46 14.39
CA GLU A 386 34.54 29.69 15.30
C GLU A 386 34.22 30.03 16.76
N LYS A 387 33.65 29.08 17.49
CA LYS A 387 33.65 29.10 18.96
C LYS A 387 34.76 28.18 19.46
N ARG A 388 35.65 28.78 20.24
CA ARG A 388 36.78 28.22 20.97
C ARG A 388 36.55 26.82 21.54
N SER A 389 37.60 26.02 21.45
CA SER A 389 37.78 24.65 21.92
C SER A 389 37.43 24.46 23.40
N GLY A 390 36.26 23.86 23.64
CA GLY A 390 35.99 23.06 24.83
C GLY A 390 35.84 21.61 24.39
N ARG A 391 36.75 20.73 24.80
CA ARG A 391 36.81 19.31 24.46
C ARG A 391 35.55 18.58 24.96
N ARG A 392 34.46 18.61 24.18
CA ARG A 392 33.34 17.69 24.34
C ARG A 392 33.62 16.48 23.46
N GLN A 393 33.94 15.36 24.09
CA GLN A 393 34.01 14.05 23.45
C GLN A 393 32.72 13.84 22.66
N ALA A 394 32.83 13.74 21.34
CA ALA A 394 31.74 13.29 20.50
C ALA A 394 31.44 11.84 20.91
N ARG A 395 30.37 11.64 21.69
CA ARG A 395 29.79 10.31 21.86
C ARG A 395 29.25 9.91 20.50
N ASN A 396 30.02 9.08 19.78
CA ASN A 396 29.51 8.20 18.73
C ASN A 396 28.57 7.18 19.37
N THR A 397 27.40 7.63 19.83
CA THR A 397 26.30 6.72 20.12
C THR A 397 25.50 6.61 18.85
N ALA A 398 25.63 5.47 18.16
CA ALA A 398 24.67 5.04 17.15
C ALA A 398 23.25 5.27 17.72
N PRO A 399 22.27 5.72 16.90
CA PRO A 399 20.90 5.85 17.37
C PRO A 399 20.48 4.52 18.02
N PRO A 400 19.77 4.56 19.17
CA PRO A 400 19.39 3.35 19.87
C PRO A 400 18.58 2.48 18.91
N LYS A 401 19.13 1.32 18.57
CA LYS A 401 18.46 0.33 17.72
C LYS A 401 17.10 0.02 18.34
N GLN A 402 16.02 0.29 17.61
CA GLN A 402 14.67 -0.01 18.07
C GLN A 402 14.55 -1.53 18.21
N LYS A 403 14.53 -2.02 19.44
CA LYS A 403 14.36 -3.46 19.69
C LYS A 403 12.87 -3.78 19.58
N LEU A 404 12.53 -4.65 18.65
CA LEU A 404 11.18 -5.20 18.55
C LEU A 404 10.89 -6.07 19.79
N GLY A 405 9.81 -5.74 20.49
CA GLY A 405 9.30 -6.47 21.63
C GLY A 405 7.87 -6.97 21.38
N GLN A 406 7.27 -7.56 22.40
CA GLN A 406 5.85 -7.90 22.40
C GLN A 406 5.08 -6.81 23.14
N CYS A 407 3.91 -6.46 22.63
CA CYS A 407 2.98 -5.56 23.29
C CYS A 407 2.57 -6.15 24.63
N GLU A 408 2.74 -5.39 25.71
CA GLU A 408 2.43 -5.82 27.08
C GLU A 408 0.94 -6.17 27.27
N ARG A 409 0.06 -5.71 26.37
CA ARG A 409 -1.40 -5.88 26.51
C ARG A 409 -1.99 -7.02 25.71
N CYS A 410 -1.51 -7.22 24.49
CA CYS A 410 -2.09 -8.20 23.57
C CYS A 410 -1.07 -9.20 23.04
N GLY A 411 0.19 -9.13 23.49
CA GLY A 411 1.28 -9.99 23.02
C GLY A 411 1.71 -9.74 21.57
N TYR A 412 1.03 -8.85 20.85
CA TYR A 412 1.33 -8.56 19.44
C TYR A 412 2.66 -7.82 19.28
N LEU A 413 3.41 -8.09 18.21
CA LEU A 413 4.72 -7.48 17.95
C LEU A 413 4.62 -5.95 17.94
N SER A 414 5.51 -5.28 18.68
CA SER A 414 5.62 -3.83 18.63
C SER A 414 7.05 -3.31 18.84
N SER A 415 7.36 -2.16 18.23
CA SER A 415 8.58 -1.40 18.50
C SER A 415 8.47 -0.57 19.78
N GLN A 416 7.26 -0.45 20.33
CA GLN A 416 6.92 0.23 21.57
C GLN A 416 6.37 -0.78 22.59
N ALA A 417 6.25 -0.37 23.87
CA ALA A 417 5.68 -1.22 24.92
C ALA A 417 4.22 -1.63 24.63
N VAL A 418 3.46 -0.76 23.98
CA VAL A 418 2.07 -1.00 23.59
C VAL A 418 1.94 -0.81 22.09
N CYS A 419 1.38 -1.81 21.40
CA CYS A 419 1.19 -1.74 19.96
C CYS A 419 0.15 -0.68 19.58
N LYS A 420 0.28 -0.16 18.36
CA LYS A 420 -0.61 0.88 17.82
C LYS A 420 -2.09 0.51 17.86
N ALA A 421 -2.46 -0.74 17.60
CA ALA A 421 -3.86 -1.14 17.72
C ALA A 421 -4.37 -1.00 19.16
N CYS A 422 -3.58 -1.39 20.16
CA CYS A 422 -3.94 -1.21 21.56
C CYS A 422 -4.02 0.27 21.96
N VAL A 423 -3.14 1.12 21.41
CA VAL A 423 -3.21 2.59 21.61
C VAL A 423 -4.51 3.16 21.01
N LEU A 424 -4.87 2.74 19.80
CA LEU A 424 -6.10 3.16 19.13
C LEU A 424 -7.35 2.65 19.87
N LEU A 425 -7.33 1.40 20.34
CA LEU A 425 -8.42 0.82 21.14
C LEU A 425 -8.59 1.53 22.47
N ASP A 426 -7.51 1.94 23.13
CA ASP A 426 -7.58 2.76 24.33
C ASP A 426 -8.22 4.12 24.09
N GLY A 427 -7.88 4.77 22.98
CA GLY A 427 -8.51 6.02 22.57
C GLY A 427 -10.02 5.86 22.44
N LEU A 428 -10.47 4.76 21.81
CA LEU A 428 -11.89 4.43 21.66
C LEU A 428 -12.56 4.11 23.00
N ASN A 429 -11.93 3.28 23.84
CA ASN A 429 -12.49 2.84 25.12
C ASN A 429 -12.58 3.97 26.15
N LYS A 430 -11.64 4.93 26.14
CA LYS A 430 -11.71 6.14 26.99
C LYS A 430 -12.93 7.00 26.70
N ALA A 431 -13.45 6.93 25.47
CA ALA A 431 -14.60 7.70 25.04
C ALA A 431 -15.94 6.98 25.27
N ARG A 432 -15.92 5.70 25.69
CA ARG A 432 -17.14 5.02 26.11
C ARG A 432 -17.65 5.63 27.42
N PRO A 433 -18.94 5.94 27.55
CA PRO A 433 -19.52 6.31 28.83
C PRO A 433 -19.35 5.13 29.80
N ARG A 434 -18.73 5.38 30.97
CA ARG A 434 -18.64 4.38 32.04
C ARG A 434 -20.05 4.14 32.58
N THR A 435 -20.60 2.96 32.34
CA THR A 435 -21.91 2.53 32.87
C THR A 435 -21.83 1.90 34.25
N GLU A 436 -20.64 1.75 34.82
CA GLU A 436 -20.48 1.26 36.19
C GLU A 436 -20.72 2.40 37.18
N ILE A 437 -21.90 2.41 37.77
CA ILE A 437 -22.12 3.02 39.08
C ILE A 437 -21.35 2.13 40.06
N GLU A 438 -20.19 2.58 40.53
CA GLU A 438 -19.53 1.98 41.70
C GLU A 438 -20.49 2.12 42.89
N VAL A 439 -21.31 1.10 43.13
CA VAL A 439 -22.01 0.96 44.40
C VAL A 439 -20.93 0.59 45.40
N SER A 440 -20.54 1.56 46.21
CA SER A 440 -19.68 1.33 47.35
C SER A 440 -20.40 0.37 48.29
N ASP A 441 -19.87 -0.86 48.40
CA ASP A 441 -20.17 -1.76 49.50
C ASP A 441 -19.67 -1.08 50.79
N ALA A 442 -20.54 -0.27 51.39
CA ALA A 442 -20.40 0.14 52.77
C ALA A 442 -20.64 -1.11 53.62
N GLY A 443 -19.55 -1.62 54.20
CA GLY A 443 -19.56 -2.77 55.09
C GLY A 443 -20.55 -2.63 56.25
N VAL A 444 -21.18 -3.76 56.57
CA VAL A 444 -21.92 -3.99 57.82
C VAL A 444 -20.96 -4.54 58.86
#